data_AF-A0A3D4Q3G0-F1
#
_entry.id   AF-A0A3D4Q3G0-F1
#
_cell.length_a   1.000
_cell.length_b   1.000
_cell.length_c   1.000
_cell.angle_alpha   90.00
_cell.angle_beta   90.00
_cell.angle_gamma   90.00
#
_symmetry.space_group_name_H-M   'P 1'
#
loop_
_entity.id
_entity.type
_entity.pdbx_description
1 polymer ?
#
loop_
_entity_poly.entity_id
_entity_poly.type
_entity_poly.pdbx_seq_one_letter_code
_entity_poly.pdbx_strand_id
1 'polypeptide(L)' 'FGNNWKGSVLAIDAAVNTQNDFDGALAANTYVGSGQIHNYRWDYTPPETEVPETSSLMLLLTGLGLLGLGRLRRRR' A
#
# COMPACT_ATOMS: atom_id res chain seq x y z
N PHE A 1 -23.65 2.65 19.25
CA PHE A 1 -22.25 2.42 18.83
C PHE A 1 -22.21 2.55 17.31
N GLY A 2 -21.63 3.63 16.76
CA GLY A 2 -21.68 3.83 15.30
C GLY A 2 -21.35 5.22 14.76
N ASN A 3 -20.87 6.17 15.56
CA ASN A 3 -20.56 7.53 15.09
C ASN A 3 -19.04 7.82 15.07
N ASN A 4 -18.22 6.79 14.79
CA ASN A 4 -16.78 6.97 14.69
C ASN A 4 -16.46 7.43 13.27
N TRP A 5 -16.12 8.71 13.14
CA TRP A 5 -15.69 9.26 11.87
C TRP A 5 -14.30 8.73 11.53
N LYS A 6 -14.05 8.38 10.25
CA LYS A 6 -12.77 7.86 9.76
C LYS A 6 -12.17 8.83 8.74
N GLY A 7 -10.90 9.18 8.89
CA GLY A 7 -10.23 10.04 7.89
C GLY A 7 -9.00 10.79 8.38
N SER A 8 -8.70 11.92 7.74
CA SER A 8 -7.63 12.82 8.15
C SER A 8 -8.12 14.26 8.12
N VAL A 9 -7.90 15.01 9.22
CA VAL A 9 -8.23 16.44 9.32
C VAL A 9 -6.95 17.25 9.33
N LEU A 10 -6.91 18.25 8.46
CA LEU A 10 -5.92 19.32 8.50
C LEU A 10 -6.63 20.63 8.85
N ALA A 11 -6.49 21.09 10.09
CA ALA A 11 -7.14 22.28 10.62
C ALA A 11 -6.17 23.08 11.52
N ILE A 12 -5.00 23.40 10.97
CA ILE A 12 -3.82 23.91 11.70
C ILE A 12 -4.05 25.16 12.54
N ASP A 13 -5.03 25.99 12.19
CA ASP A 13 -5.37 27.23 12.92
C ASP A 13 -6.67 27.10 13.75
N ALA A 14 -7.29 25.92 13.79
CA ALA A 14 -8.60 25.72 14.42
C ALA A 14 -8.50 25.04 15.80
N ALA A 15 -9.50 25.34 16.63
CA ALA A 15 -9.85 24.54 17.80
C ALA A 15 -10.85 23.46 17.40
N VAL A 16 -10.43 22.20 17.45
CA VAL A 16 -11.28 21.06 17.13
C VAL A 16 -11.96 20.57 18.40
N ASN A 17 -13.29 20.58 18.41
CA ASN A 17 -14.10 20.08 19.52
C ASN A 17 -14.94 18.87 19.10
N THR A 18 -14.69 17.72 19.73
CA THR A 18 -15.44 16.48 19.48
C THR A 18 -15.72 15.74 20.79
N GLN A 19 -16.92 15.15 20.86
CA GLN A 19 -17.33 14.27 21.94
C GLN A 19 -17.37 12.79 21.52
N ASN A 20 -17.08 12.50 20.24
CA ASN A 20 -17.04 11.15 19.69
C ASN A 20 -15.61 10.73 19.38
N ASP A 21 -15.39 9.43 19.36
CA ASP A 21 -14.13 8.83 18.93
C ASP A 21 -13.90 9.05 17.43
N PHE A 22 -12.63 9.23 17.09
CA PHE A 22 -12.15 9.47 15.74
C PHE A 22 -11.05 8.48 15.37
N ASP A 23 -11.20 7.85 14.22
CA ASP A 23 -10.29 6.85 13.65
C ASP A 23 -9.47 7.49 12.52
N GLY A 24 -8.21 7.86 12.78
CA GLY A 24 -7.33 8.41 11.75
C GLY A 24 -6.31 9.43 12.26
N ALA A 25 -6.10 10.52 11.50
CA ALA A 25 -5.10 11.54 11.80
C ALA A 25 -5.71 12.94 11.97
N LEU A 26 -5.27 13.69 12.99
CA LEU A 26 -5.68 15.07 13.25
C LEU A 26 -4.45 15.96 13.38
N ALA A 27 -4.39 17.02 12.58
CA ALA A 27 -3.49 18.15 12.77
C ALA A 27 -4.33 19.40 13.04
N ALA A 28 -4.20 19.98 14.25
CA ALA A 28 -4.95 21.16 14.66
C ALA A 28 -4.15 22.02 15.64
N ASN A 29 -4.57 23.28 15.83
CA ASN A 29 -3.98 24.17 16.83
C ASN A 29 -4.28 23.67 18.27
N THR A 30 -5.52 23.25 18.50
CA THR A 30 -5.92 22.67 19.78
C THR A 30 -7.03 21.64 19.61
N TYR A 31 -7.06 20.68 20.53
CA TYR A 31 -8.06 19.63 20.64
C TYR A 31 -8.77 19.74 21.99
N VAL A 32 -10.08 19.90 21.98
CA VAL A 32 -10.90 20.06 23.19
C VAL A 32 -12.04 19.05 23.14
N GLY A 33 -11.99 17.99 23.94
CA GLY A 33 -13.01 16.96 23.83
C GLY A 33 -12.77 15.76 24.72
N SER A 34 -13.80 14.92 24.86
CA SER A 34 -13.74 13.64 25.56
C SER A 34 -13.59 12.43 24.62
N GLY A 35 -13.66 12.66 23.31
CA GLY A 35 -13.41 11.61 22.31
C GLY A 35 -11.95 11.19 22.28
N GLN A 36 -11.69 9.95 21.88
CA GLN A 36 -10.34 9.44 21.67
C GLN A 36 -9.95 9.53 20.19
N ILE A 37 -8.67 9.82 19.94
CA ILE A 37 -8.09 9.74 18.59
C ILE A 37 -7.37 8.40 18.49
N HIS A 38 -7.93 7.48 17.73
CA HIS A 38 -7.36 6.18 17.47
C HIS A 38 -6.60 6.20 16.15
N ASN A 39 -5.43 5.57 16.14
CA ASN A 39 -4.70 5.34 14.90
C ASN A 39 -5.39 4.18 14.14
N TYR A 40 -6.23 4.53 13.18
CA TYR A 40 -6.78 3.56 12.23
C TYR A 40 -5.78 3.36 11.09
N ARG A 41 -4.96 2.31 11.21
CA ARG A 41 -4.11 1.88 10.10
C ARG A 41 -5.02 1.27 9.03
N TRP A 42 -4.82 1.69 7.79
CA TRP A 42 -5.47 1.10 6.62
C TRP A 42 -5.25 -0.42 6.63
N ASP A 43 -6.30 -1.18 6.93
CA ASP A 43 -6.31 -2.64 7.09
C ASP A 43 -6.81 -3.36 5.82
N TYR A 44 -6.77 -2.65 4.69
CA TYR A 44 -7.12 -3.22 3.40
C TYR A 44 -6.13 -4.32 3.04
N THR A 45 -6.63 -5.55 3.05
CA THR A 45 -6.01 -6.66 2.36
C THR A 45 -6.51 -6.64 0.91
N PRO A 46 -5.67 -6.32 -0.09
CA PRO A 46 -6.06 -6.44 -1.49
C PRO A 46 -6.52 -7.86 -1.78
N PRO A 47 -7.53 -8.07 -2.65
CA PRO A 47 -7.89 -9.40 -3.08
C PRO A 47 -6.69 -10.03 -3.78
N GLU A 48 -6.42 -11.29 -3.47
CA GLU A 48 -5.42 -12.07 -4.20
C GLU A 48 -5.96 -12.32 -5.61
N THR A 49 -5.38 -11.64 -6.59
CA THR A 49 -5.61 -11.92 -8.00
C THR A 49 -4.42 -12.69 -8.53
N GLU A 50 -4.65 -13.86 -9.13
CA GLU A 50 -3.61 -14.58 -9.84
C GLU A 50 -3.12 -13.74 -11.02
N VAL A 51 -1.89 -13.25 -10.93
CA VAL A 51 -1.21 -12.58 -12.03
C VAL A 51 -0.40 -13.64 -12.78
N PRO A 52 -0.56 -13.79 -14.11
CA PRO A 52 0.27 -14.72 -14.86
C PRO A 52 1.75 -14.43 -14.62
N GLU A 53 2.51 -15.48 -14.30
CA GLU A 53 3.95 -15.34 -14.12
C GLU A 53 4.59 -14.78 -15.40
N THR A 54 5.49 -13.81 -15.24
CA THR A 54 6.32 -13.35 -16.35
C THR A 54 7.07 -14.55 -16.96
N SER A 55 7.20 -14.61 -18.29
CA SER A 55 7.87 -15.71 -19.01
C SER A 55 9.40 -15.77 -18.81
N SER A 56 9.88 -15.44 -17.61
CA SER A 56 11.29 -15.36 -17.22
C SER A 56 12.05 -16.67 -17.43
N LEU A 57 11.41 -17.82 -17.15
CA LEU A 57 12.00 -19.13 -17.43
C LEU A 57 12.19 -19.37 -18.93
N MET A 58 11.18 -19.06 -19.75
CA MET A 58 11.27 -19.21 -21.20
C MET A 58 12.32 -18.27 -21.80
N LEU A 59 12.41 -17.04 -21.30
CA LEU A 59 13.43 -16.09 -21.71
C LEU A 59 14.84 -16.58 -21.36
N LEU A 60 15.03 -17.12 -20.15
CA LEU A 60 16.29 -17.71 -19.72
C LEU A 60 16.69 -18.90 -20.59
N LEU A 61 15.78 -19.86 -20.79
CA LEU A 61 16.03 -21.05 -21.61
C LEU A 61 16.35 -20.68 -23.06
N THR A 62 15.64 -19.69 -23.60
CA THR A 62 15.89 -19.17 -24.96
C THR A 62 17.27 -18.52 -25.04
N GLY A 63 17.63 -17.69 -24.07
CA GLY A 63 18.95 -17.06 -23.99
C GLY A 63 20.08 -18.09 -23.92
N LEU A 64 19.96 -19.10 -23.06
CA LEU A 64 20.93 -20.19 -22.95
C LEU A 64 21.02 -21.02 -24.24
N GLY A 65 19.88 -21.31 -24.88
CA GLY A 65 19.83 -22.02 -26.16
C GLY A 65 20.56 -21.27 -27.26
N LEU A 66 20.32 -19.97 -27.40
CA LEU A 66 21.00 -19.11 -28.38
C LEU A 66 22.51 -19.02 -28.13
N LEU A 67 22.93 -18.87 -26.87
CA LEU A 67 24.35 -18.88 -26.50
C LEU A 67 25.02 -20.22 -26.82
N GLY A 68 24.34 -21.34 -26.56
CA GLY A 68 24.81 -22.69 -26.89
C GLY A 68 24.98 -22.88 -28.41
N LEU A 69 23.96 -22.54 -29.19
CA LEU A 69 24.01 -22.58 -30.65
C LEU A 69 25.12 -21.69 -31.23
N GLY A 70 25.30 -20.49 -30.68
CA GLY A 70 26.36 -19.56 -31.08
C GLY A 70 27.76 -20.14 -30.86
N ARG A 71 28.00 -20.84 -29.75
CA ARG A 71 29.29 -21.51 -29.48
C ARG A 71 29.53 -22.70 -30.40
N LEU A 72 28.50 -23.50 -30.69
CA LEU A 72 28.64 -24.65 -31.59
C LEU A 72 29.00 -24.22 -33.01
N ARG A 73 28.39 -23.14 -33.52
CA ARG A 73 28.67 -22.61 -34.86
C ARG A 73 30.08 -22.04 -35.01
N ARG A 74 30.72 -21.59 -33.93
CA ARG A 74 32.12 -21.09 -33.96
C ARG A 74 33.17 -22.19 -33.88
N ARG A 75 32.77 -23.42 -33.55
CA ARG A 75 33.67 -24.59 -33.44
C ARG A 75 33.67 -25.46 -34.70
N ARG A 76 32.74 -25.23 -35.62
CA ARG A 76 32.74 -25.77 -36.99
C ARG A 76 33.35 -24.73 -37.91
#